data_AF-A0A258EXF5-F1
#
_entry.id   AF-A0A258EXF5-F1
#
_cell.length_a   1.000
_cell.length_b   1.000
_cell.length_c   1.000
_cell.angle_alpha   90.00
_cell.angle_beta   90.00
_cell.angle_gamma   90.00
#
_symmetry.space_group_name_H-M   'P 1'
#
loop_
_entity.id
_entity.type
_entity.pdbx_description
1 polymer ?
#
loop_
_entity_poly.entity_id
_entity_poly.type
_entity_poly.pdbx_seq_one_letter_code
_entity_poly.pdbx_strand_id
1 'polypeptide(L)'
;MIILFANQKGGVGKSTLAVLFSNFAVQKRKRKVKVFDMDFQQSLYNKYLNSDLLENERLYEVELSNIPGFKSIKKRAAQDPKILTVIDLAGRMDDDNLVPVLKESELIICPFCYDEYSVTSTFEFCYVVKKVNPESRIILIPNRVKTSVKYETLESVNQALGQFGELTSPVSDRIDFQRLTTTYTPESLVPILDPIFNKLFDDHIEADQPWQTETT
;
A
#
# COMPACT_ATOMS: atom_id res chain seq x y z
N MET A 1 -2.70 1.47 13.74
CA MET A 1 -1.63 1.63 12.74
C MET A 1 -2.24 2.19 11.45
N ILE A 2 -1.65 3.24 10.91
CA ILE A 2 -1.98 3.85 9.62
C ILE A 2 -0.97 3.36 8.58
N ILE A 3 -1.48 2.76 7.50
CA ILE A 3 -0.71 2.22 6.38
C ILE A 3 -1.08 3.01 5.14
N LEU A 4 -0.10 3.70 4.57
CA LEU A 4 -0.29 4.60 3.44
C LEU A 4 0.21 3.96 2.15
N PHE A 5 -0.65 3.84 1.13
CA PHE A 5 -0.26 3.50 -0.23
C PHE A 5 -0.05 4.79 -1.02
N ALA A 6 1.20 5.16 -1.25
CA ALA A 6 1.54 6.47 -1.80
C ALA A 6 2.81 6.44 -2.68
N ASN A 7 2.76 7.26 -3.72
CA ASN A 7 3.85 7.61 -4.62
C ASN A 7 3.35 8.80 -5.45
N GLN A 8 4.22 9.80 -5.68
CA GLN A 8 3.95 10.95 -6.54
C GLN A 8 3.57 10.54 -7.97
N LYS A 9 4.11 9.43 -8.48
CA LYS A 9 3.76 8.97 -9.83
C LYS A 9 2.36 8.32 -9.86
N GLY A 10 1.52 8.77 -10.77
CA GLY A 10 0.26 8.08 -11.14
C GLY A 10 0.49 6.82 -11.98
N GLY A 11 -0.38 5.81 -11.81
CA GLY A 11 -0.37 4.58 -12.63
C GLY A 11 0.58 3.46 -12.20
N VAL A 12 1.31 3.64 -11.09
CA VAL A 12 2.26 2.66 -10.53
C VAL A 12 1.61 1.53 -9.71
N GLY A 13 0.27 1.56 -9.54
CA GLY A 13 -0.48 0.48 -8.89
C GLY A 13 -0.79 0.65 -7.39
N LYS A 14 -0.85 1.89 -6.88
CA LYS A 14 -1.18 2.21 -5.48
C LYS A 14 -2.50 1.59 -5.02
N SER A 15 -3.62 1.99 -5.63
CA SER A 15 -4.96 1.48 -5.33
C SER A 15 -5.07 -0.03 -5.52
N THR A 16 -4.43 -0.56 -6.56
CA THR A 16 -4.37 -2.00 -6.83
C THR A 16 -3.73 -2.78 -5.69
N LEU A 17 -2.56 -2.33 -5.23
CA LEU A 17 -1.86 -2.98 -4.12
C LEU A 17 -2.55 -2.74 -2.78
N ALA A 18 -3.21 -1.59 -2.58
CA ALA A 18 -4.03 -1.33 -1.40
C ALA A 18 -5.18 -2.34 -1.26
N VAL A 19 -5.87 -2.66 -2.36
CA VAL A 19 -6.91 -3.72 -2.39
C VAL A 19 -6.31 -5.08 -2.08
N LEU A 20 -5.24 -5.46 -2.77
CA LEU A 20 -4.62 -6.78 -2.61
C LEU A 20 -4.08 -6.99 -1.19
N PHE A 21 -3.44 -5.97 -0.64
CA PHE A 21 -2.99 -5.96 0.75
C PHE A 21 -4.16 -6.11 1.72
N SER A 22 -5.25 -5.38 1.50
CA SER A 22 -6.44 -5.44 2.38
C SER A 22 -7.12 -6.80 2.32
N ASN A 23 -7.25 -7.40 1.12
CA ASN A 23 -7.73 -8.77 0.94
C ASN A 23 -6.84 -9.76 1.70
N PHE A 24 -5.52 -9.67 1.52
CA PHE A 24 -4.54 -10.53 2.19
C PHE A 24 -4.63 -10.41 3.72
N ALA A 25 -4.70 -9.18 4.23
CA ALA A 25 -4.79 -8.88 5.65
C ALA A 25 -6.02 -9.54 6.31
N VAL A 26 -7.19 -9.44 5.66
CA VAL A 26 -8.43 -10.05 6.17
C VAL A 26 -8.41 -11.57 5.99
N GLN A 27 -8.13 -12.05 4.78
CA GLN A 27 -8.33 -13.46 4.44
C GLN A 27 -7.24 -14.36 5.04
N LYS A 28 -5.98 -13.92 5.04
CA LYS A 28 -4.82 -14.74 5.43
C LYS A 28 -4.30 -14.40 6.82
N ARG A 29 -4.28 -13.12 7.19
CA ARG A 29 -3.80 -12.65 8.50
C ARG A 29 -4.90 -12.40 9.54
N LYS A 30 -6.17 -12.59 9.15
CA LYS A 30 -7.35 -12.43 10.04
C LYS A 30 -7.41 -11.07 10.75
N ARG A 31 -6.89 -10.03 10.10
CA ARG A 31 -6.90 -8.65 10.61
C ARG A 31 -8.18 -7.93 10.18
N LYS A 32 -8.69 -7.08 11.07
CA LYS A 32 -9.71 -6.10 10.68
C LYS A 32 -9.04 -4.97 9.91
N VAL A 33 -9.64 -4.58 8.78
CA VAL A 33 -9.14 -3.51 7.92
C VAL A 33 -10.24 -2.48 7.72
N LYS A 34 -9.85 -1.21 7.67
CA LYS A 34 -10.69 -0.10 7.22
C LYS A 34 -9.90 0.67 6.16
N VAL A 35 -10.48 0.82 4.98
CA VAL A 35 -9.82 1.51 3.86
C VAL A 35 -10.43 2.89 3.65
N PHE A 36 -9.58 3.88 3.45
CA PHE A 36 -9.98 5.22 3.05
C PHE A 36 -9.40 5.52 1.67
N ASP A 37 -10.29 5.72 0.69
CA ASP A 37 -9.93 6.16 -0.65
C ASP A 37 -9.87 7.70 -0.64
N MET A 38 -8.65 8.23 -0.74
CA MET A 38 -8.35 9.65 -0.80
C MET A 38 -7.86 10.06 -2.20
N ASP A 39 -8.02 9.20 -3.21
CA ASP A 39 -7.74 9.56 -4.59
C ASP A 39 -8.95 10.25 -5.23
N PHE A 40 -8.69 11.33 -5.97
CA PHE A 40 -9.72 12.02 -6.76
C PHE A 40 -10.43 11.10 -7.76
N GLN A 41 -9.73 10.07 -8.27
CA GLN A 41 -10.31 9.08 -9.18
C GLN A 41 -11.22 8.07 -8.48
N GLN A 42 -11.15 7.96 -7.14
CA GLN A 42 -12.00 7.10 -6.32
C GLN A 42 -12.04 5.64 -6.81
N SER A 43 -10.93 5.17 -7.38
CA SER A 43 -10.89 3.91 -8.12
C SER A 43 -11.13 2.71 -7.21
N LEU A 44 -10.69 2.80 -5.95
CA LEU A 44 -10.84 1.77 -4.94
C LEU A 44 -12.29 1.74 -4.44
N TYR A 45 -12.87 2.89 -4.13
CA TYR A 45 -14.27 3.00 -3.71
C TYR A 45 -15.25 2.54 -4.81
N ASN A 46 -14.99 2.90 -6.06
CA ASN A 46 -15.79 2.41 -7.18
C ASN A 46 -15.70 0.87 -7.33
N LYS A 47 -14.51 0.30 -7.13
CA LYS A 47 -14.34 -1.16 -7.13
C LYS A 47 -15.08 -1.83 -5.97
N TYR A 48 -15.13 -1.19 -4.81
CA TYR A 48 -15.91 -1.64 -3.65
C TYR A 48 -17.41 -1.67 -3.95
N LEU A 49 -17.98 -0.59 -4.49
CA LEU A 49 -19.41 -0.55 -4.87
C LEU A 49 -19.77 -1.62 -5.90
N ASN A 50 -18.91 -1.84 -6.89
CA ASN A 50 -19.14 -2.87 -7.90
C ASN A 50 -19.12 -4.30 -7.32
N SER A 51 -18.45 -4.52 -6.17
CA SER A 51 -18.46 -5.82 -5.50
C SER A 51 -19.79 -6.13 -4.82
N ASP A 52 -20.55 -5.10 -4.41
CA ASP A 52 -21.87 -5.26 -3.80
C ASP A 52 -22.93 -5.75 -4.78
N LEU A 53 -22.79 -5.36 -6.05
CA LEU A 53 -23.67 -5.82 -7.13
C LEU A 53 -23.59 -7.34 -7.34
N LEU A 54 -22.56 -7.99 -6.79
CA LEU A 54 -22.32 -9.42 -6.89
C LEU A 54 -22.77 -10.20 -5.63
N GLU A 55 -23.48 -9.55 -4.69
CA GLU A 55 -23.98 -10.13 -3.43
C GLU A 55 -22.91 -10.82 -2.56
N ASN A 56 -21.65 -10.48 -2.74
CA ASN A 56 -20.56 -11.05 -1.94
C ASN A 56 -20.54 -10.43 -0.53
N GLU A 57 -20.22 -11.24 0.48
CA GLU A 57 -19.92 -10.72 1.81
C GLU A 57 -18.67 -9.83 1.76
N ARG A 58 -18.78 -8.61 2.30
CA ARG A 58 -17.69 -7.63 2.31
C ARG A 58 -16.60 -8.08 3.28
N LEU A 59 -15.35 -8.08 2.81
CA LEU A 59 -14.18 -8.36 3.66
C LEU A 59 -13.85 -7.21 4.62
N TYR A 60 -14.05 -5.98 4.16
CA TYR A 60 -13.74 -4.74 4.89
C TYR A 60 -14.55 -3.59 4.31
N GLU A 61 -14.66 -2.50 5.06
CA GLU A 61 -15.34 -1.29 4.61
C GLU A 61 -14.38 -0.33 3.90
N VAL A 62 -14.86 0.30 2.83
CA VAL A 62 -14.17 1.38 2.13
C VAL A 62 -14.97 2.66 2.30
N GLU A 63 -14.33 3.74 2.76
CA GLU A 63 -14.92 5.08 2.84
C GLU A 63 -14.19 6.05 1.92
N LEU A 64 -14.94 6.97 1.30
CA LEU A 64 -14.35 8.13 0.64
C LEU A 64 -13.85 9.12 1.68
N SER A 65 -12.68 9.69 1.44
CA SER A 65 -12.18 10.81 2.21
C SER A 65 -11.34 11.75 1.36
N ASN A 66 -10.85 12.81 1.98
CA ASN A 66 -9.94 13.76 1.38
C ASN A 66 -8.90 14.19 2.42
N ILE A 67 -7.88 14.91 1.97
CA ILE A 67 -6.77 15.31 2.83
C ILE A 67 -7.24 16.10 4.08
N PRO A 68 -8.15 17.08 3.98
CA PRO A 68 -8.74 17.73 5.17
C PRO A 68 -9.42 16.76 6.16
N GLY A 69 -10.01 15.67 5.66
CA GLY A 69 -10.65 14.62 6.46
C GLY A 69 -9.68 13.75 7.28
N PHE A 70 -8.37 13.83 7.02
CA PHE A 70 -7.37 12.97 7.66
C PHE A 70 -7.38 13.04 9.19
N LYS A 71 -7.64 14.22 9.78
CA LYS A 71 -7.72 14.38 11.24
C LYS A 71 -8.77 13.46 11.87
N SER A 72 -9.89 13.25 11.18
CA SER A 72 -10.96 12.35 11.63
C SER A 72 -10.54 10.89 11.48
N ILE A 73 -9.86 10.53 10.39
CA ILE A 73 -9.30 9.20 10.17
C ILE A 73 -8.31 8.85 11.29
N LYS A 74 -7.36 9.75 11.59
CA LYS A 74 -6.40 9.59 12.67
C LYS A 74 -7.08 9.34 14.01
N LYS A 75 -8.12 10.13 14.34
CA LYS A 75 -8.87 9.95 15.59
C LYS A 75 -9.52 8.56 15.67
N ARG A 76 -10.12 8.08 14.57
CA ARG A 76 -10.72 6.73 14.51
C ARG A 76 -9.67 5.64 14.64
N ALA A 77 -8.54 5.78 13.95
CA ALA A 77 -7.42 4.84 14.04
C ALA A 77 -6.85 4.73 15.48
N ALA A 78 -6.83 5.84 16.22
CA ALA A 78 -6.41 5.85 17.62
C ALA A 78 -7.46 5.23 18.58
N GLN A 79 -8.75 5.26 18.22
CA GLN A 79 -9.83 4.68 19.03
C GLN A 79 -9.87 3.15 18.93
N ASP A 80 -9.53 2.58 17.78
CA ASP A 80 -9.44 1.13 17.59
C ASP A 80 -8.10 0.75 16.95
N PRO A 81 -7.02 0.70 17.75
CA PRO A 81 -5.67 0.41 17.25
C PRO A 81 -5.52 -1.02 16.70
N LYS A 82 -6.49 -1.91 16.95
CA LYS A 82 -6.49 -3.29 16.42
C LYS A 82 -6.91 -3.31 14.94
N ILE A 83 -7.59 -2.29 14.45
CA ILE A 83 -7.97 -2.16 13.03
C ILE A 83 -6.80 -1.54 12.26
N LEU A 84 -6.41 -2.20 11.17
CA LEU A 84 -5.47 -1.62 10.20
C LEU A 84 -6.19 -0.54 9.40
N THR A 85 -5.72 0.69 9.54
CA THR A 85 -6.23 1.83 8.78
C THR A 85 -5.41 1.97 7.50
N VAL A 86 -5.98 1.59 6.37
CA VAL A 86 -5.32 1.67 5.05
C VAL A 86 -5.79 2.92 4.34
N ILE A 87 -4.85 3.69 3.81
CA ILE A 87 -5.13 4.92 3.06
C ILE A 87 -4.56 4.78 1.65
N ASP A 88 -5.41 4.94 0.64
CA ASP A 88 -5.00 5.08 -0.75
C ASP A 88 -4.96 6.57 -1.12
N LEU A 89 -3.77 7.08 -1.43
CA LEU A 89 -3.55 8.51 -1.64
C LEU A 89 -3.25 8.80 -3.11
N ALA A 90 -3.83 9.89 -3.63
CA ALA A 90 -3.54 10.39 -4.98
C ALA A 90 -2.03 10.62 -5.19
N GLY A 91 -1.57 10.45 -6.43
CA GLY A 91 -0.19 10.76 -6.83
C GLY A 91 0.07 12.25 -7.01
N ARG A 92 -0.17 13.06 -5.98
CA ARG A 92 0.12 14.49 -5.96
C ARG A 92 0.91 14.80 -4.70
N MET A 93 1.90 15.68 -4.83
CA MET A 93 2.81 16.09 -3.75
C MET A 93 2.86 17.62 -3.59
N ASP A 94 2.08 18.35 -4.39
CA ASP A 94 1.99 19.81 -4.44
C ASP A 94 0.97 20.40 -3.46
N ASP A 95 0.43 19.58 -2.55
CA ASP A 95 -0.54 19.99 -1.53
C ASP A 95 0.10 19.92 -0.13
N ASP A 96 0.31 21.08 0.51
CA ASP A 96 0.85 21.18 1.87
C ASP A 96 0.01 20.42 2.91
N ASN A 97 -1.27 20.17 2.63
CA ASN A 97 -2.14 19.40 3.52
C ASN A 97 -1.71 17.92 3.60
N LEU A 98 -0.82 17.44 2.72
CA LEU A 98 -0.23 16.11 2.79
C LEU A 98 0.74 15.94 3.94
N VAL A 99 1.37 17.02 4.41
CA VAL A 99 2.37 16.97 5.48
C VAL A 99 1.82 16.27 6.74
N PRO A 100 0.64 16.62 7.26
CA PRO A 100 -0.01 15.85 8.33
C PRO A 100 -0.18 14.35 8.04
N VAL A 101 -0.53 13.97 6.81
CA VAL A 101 -0.74 12.56 6.42
C VAL A 101 0.58 11.80 6.50
N LEU A 102 1.63 12.35 5.88
CA LEU A 102 2.97 11.72 5.86
C LEU A 102 3.60 11.65 7.26
N LYS A 103 3.41 12.70 8.06
CA LYS A 103 3.94 12.78 9.43
C LYS A 103 3.38 11.72 10.37
N GLU A 104 2.16 11.27 10.13
CA GLU A 104 1.41 10.38 11.01
C GLU A 104 1.28 8.96 10.46
N SER A 105 1.79 8.70 9.25
CA SER A 105 1.79 7.36 8.65
C SER A 105 2.98 6.56 9.19
N GLU A 106 2.71 5.46 9.90
CA GLU A 106 3.77 4.61 10.45
C GLU A 106 4.44 3.75 9.36
N LEU A 107 3.64 3.23 8.42
CA LEU A 107 4.09 2.38 7.33
C LEU A 107 3.63 2.95 5.98
N ILE A 108 4.58 3.13 5.06
CA ILE A 108 4.33 3.67 3.72
C ILE A 108 4.71 2.61 2.69
N ILE A 109 3.72 2.13 1.95
CA ILE A 109 3.90 1.20 0.84
C ILE A 109 3.99 2.02 -0.45
N CYS A 110 5.16 2.02 -1.05
CA CYS A 110 5.51 2.85 -2.19
C CYS A 110 5.78 1.97 -3.42
N PRO A 111 4.75 1.64 -4.22
CA PRO A 111 4.97 0.95 -5.47
C PRO A 111 5.55 1.90 -6.52
N PHE A 112 6.47 1.39 -7.34
CA PHE A 112 7.10 2.16 -8.42
C PHE A 112 7.44 1.28 -9.62
N CYS A 113 7.52 1.87 -10.81
CA CYS A 113 8.02 1.22 -12.01
C CYS A 113 9.49 1.63 -12.26
N TYR A 114 10.26 0.80 -12.97
CA TYR A 114 11.66 1.10 -13.32
C TYR A 114 11.84 2.08 -14.50
N ASP A 115 10.77 2.69 -15.02
CA ASP A 115 10.92 3.78 -15.99
C ASP A 115 11.44 5.06 -15.33
N GLU A 116 12.18 5.86 -16.10
CA GLU A 116 12.88 7.05 -15.62
C GLU A 116 11.97 8.02 -14.84
N TYR A 117 10.78 8.31 -15.37
CA TYR A 117 9.83 9.21 -14.71
C TYR A 117 9.35 8.65 -13.38
N SER A 118 8.99 7.36 -13.34
CA SER A 118 8.58 6.71 -12.09
C SER A 118 9.71 6.67 -11.07
N VAL A 119 10.95 6.37 -11.48
CA VAL A 119 12.11 6.34 -10.58
C VAL A 119 12.35 7.73 -9.97
N THR A 120 12.43 8.77 -10.81
CA THR A 120 12.65 10.16 -10.35
C THR A 120 11.56 10.61 -9.38
N SER A 121 10.29 10.40 -9.71
CA SER A 121 9.17 10.74 -8.82
C SER A 121 9.19 9.94 -7.50
N THR A 122 9.69 8.70 -7.52
CA THR A 122 9.81 7.89 -6.31
C THR A 122 10.92 8.41 -5.40
N PHE A 123 12.07 8.81 -5.96
CA PHE A 123 13.14 9.46 -5.21
C PHE A 123 12.67 10.74 -4.53
N GLU A 124 12.01 11.62 -5.27
CA GLU A 124 11.45 12.88 -4.76
C GLU A 124 10.47 12.61 -3.61
N PHE A 125 9.54 11.67 -3.82
CA PHE A 125 8.58 11.26 -2.81
C PHE A 125 9.26 10.75 -1.54
N CYS A 126 10.16 9.79 -1.65
CA CYS A 126 10.87 9.21 -0.50
C CYS A 126 11.70 10.24 0.26
N TYR A 127 12.36 11.16 -0.46
CA TYR A 127 13.10 12.25 0.15
C TYR A 127 12.18 13.16 0.98
N VAL A 128 11.04 13.59 0.43
CA VAL A 128 10.08 14.42 1.16
C VAL A 128 9.53 13.68 2.38
N VAL A 129 9.13 12.41 2.22
CA VAL A 129 8.66 11.57 3.32
C VAL A 129 9.69 11.51 4.44
N LYS A 130 10.97 11.22 4.14
CA LYS A 130 12.02 11.16 5.17
C LYS A 130 12.34 12.51 5.79
N LYS A 131 12.13 13.63 5.09
CA LYS A 131 12.25 14.97 5.69
C LYS A 131 11.10 15.30 6.64
N VAL A 132 9.88 14.88 6.30
CA VAL A 132 8.68 15.14 7.11
C VAL A 132 8.55 14.16 8.28
N ASN A 133 8.91 12.89 8.05
CA ASN A 133 8.80 11.77 8.98
C ASN A 133 10.03 10.86 8.85
N PRO A 134 11.14 11.17 9.53
CA PRO A 134 12.37 10.36 9.51
C PRO A 134 12.16 8.90 9.93
N GLU A 135 11.26 8.68 10.89
CA GLU A 135 10.94 7.39 11.50
C GLU A 135 9.98 6.53 10.66
N SER A 136 9.37 7.10 9.62
CA SER A 136 8.48 6.36 8.72
C SER A 136 9.18 5.14 8.13
N ARG A 137 8.49 4.00 8.11
CA ARG A 137 8.97 2.79 7.44
C ARG A 137 8.46 2.82 6.00
N ILE A 138 9.38 2.87 5.04
CA ILE A 138 9.04 2.89 3.62
C ILE A 138 9.33 1.50 3.05
N ILE A 139 8.33 0.86 2.45
CA ILE A 139 8.44 -0.39 1.71
C ILE A 139 8.28 -0.09 0.23
N LEU A 140 9.37 -0.23 -0.51
CA LEU A 140 9.44 0.03 -1.94
C LEU A 140 9.11 -1.27 -2.69
N ILE A 141 8.03 -1.25 -3.47
CA ILE A 141 7.60 -2.40 -4.27
C ILE A 141 7.87 -2.10 -5.74
N PRO A 142 8.91 -2.69 -6.36
CA PRO A 142 9.07 -2.61 -7.80
C PRO A 142 7.89 -3.32 -8.44
N ASN A 143 7.02 -2.56 -9.12
CA ASN A 143 5.76 -3.03 -9.66
C ASN A 143 5.73 -2.90 -11.18
N ARG A 144 4.86 -3.70 -11.81
CA ARG A 144 4.68 -3.76 -13.27
C ARG A 144 5.99 -4.04 -14.01
N VAL A 145 6.84 -4.86 -13.41
CA VAL A 145 8.14 -5.23 -13.98
C VAL A 145 7.90 -6.15 -15.18
N LYS A 146 8.40 -5.76 -16.35
CA LYS A 146 8.29 -6.56 -17.57
C LYS A 146 9.45 -7.54 -17.60
N THR A 147 9.15 -8.83 -17.57
CA THR A 147 10.16 -9.90 -17.58
C THR A 147 10.96 -9.95 -18.89
N SER A 148 10.43 -9.40 -19.98
CA SER A 148 11.09 -9.31 -21.29
C SER A 148 12.05 -8.13 -21.42
N VAL A 149 12.13 -7.24 -20.44
CA VAL A 149 12.93 -6.02 -20.50
C VAL A 149 14.17 -6.16 -19.63
N LYS A 150 15.33 -5.81 -20.19
CA LYS A 150 16.55 -5.62 -19.41
C LYS A 150 16.58 -4.20 -18.88
N TYR A 151 16.57 -4.06 -17.56
CA TYR A 151 16.67 -2.78 -16.88
C TYR A 151 18.14 -2.50 -16.56
N GLU A 152 18.82 -1.73 -17.42
CA GLU A 152 20.27 -1.51 -17.32
C GLU A 152 20.69 -0.85 -16.01
N THR A 153 19.86 0.04 -15.47
CA THR A 153 20.13 0.81 -14.23
C THR A 153 19.54 0.18 -12.97
N LEU A 154 19.00 -1.04 -13.04
CA LEU A 154 18.25 -1.67 -11.95
C LEU A 154 19.03 -1.70 -10.63
N GLU A 155 20.30 -2.09 -10.67
CA GLU A 155 21.14 -2.20 -9.47
C GLU A 155 21.37 -0.82 -8.84
N SER A 156 21.72 0.18 -9.64
CA SER A 156 21.92 1.56 -9.17
C SER A 156 20.63 2.17 -8.60
N VAL A 157 19.48 1.91 -9.22
CA VAL A 157 18.18 2.37 -8.74
C VAL A 157 17.84 1.71 -7.41
N ASN A 158 18.04 0.40 -7.30
CA ASN A 158 17.77 -0.35 -6.07
C ASN A 158 18.67 0.10 -4.93
N GLN A 159 19.96 0.31 -5.20
CA GLN A 159 20.91 0.80 -4.20
C GLN A 159 20.51 2.19 -3.69
N ALA A 160 20.15 3.10 -4.57
CA ALA A 160 19.83 4.47 -4.19
C ALA A 160 18.44 4.57 -3.51
N LEU A 161 17.41 3.87 -4.01
CA LEU A 161 16.10 3.82 -3.34
C LEU A 161 16.17 3.08 -1.99
N GLY A 162 17.02 2.06 -1.90
CA GLY A 162 17.26 1.29 -0.66
C GLY A 162 17.81 2.12 0.50
N GLN A 163 18.33 3.33 0.24
CA GLN A 163 18.73 4.26 1.29
C GLN A 163 17.53 4.88 2.03
N PHE A 164 16.35 4.89 1.40
CA PHE A 164 15.13 5.46 2.00
C PHE A 164 14.25 4.42 2.68
N GLY A 165 14.32 3.15 2.25
CA GLY A 165 13.42 2.11 2.72
C GLY A 165 13.80 0.72 2.24
N GLU A 166 13.01 -0.27 2.63
CA GLU A 166 13.21 -1.66 2.27
C GLU A 166 12.66 -1.94 0.87
N LEU A 167 13.45 -2.57 -0.01
CA LEU A 167 12.97 -3.03 -1.31
C LEU A 167 12.46 -4.48 -1.23
N THR A 168 11.28 -4.72 -1.80
CA THR A 168 10.72 -6.07 -1.93
C THR A 168 11.20 -6.76 -3.21
N SER A 169 10.89 -8.06 -3.34
CA SER A 169 10.95 -8.72 -4.65
C SER A 169 10.03 -8.01 -5.66
N PRO A 170 10.40 -7.97 -6.96
CA PRO A 170 9.62 -7.30 -7.98
C PRO A 170 8.30 -8.01 -8.27
N VAL A 171 7.26 -7.23 -8.53
CA VAL A 171 5.94 -7.70 -8.99
C VAL A 171 5.85 -7.54 -10.50
N SER A 172 5.72 -8.67 -11.20
CA SER A 172 5.64 -8.69 -12.67
C SER A 172 4.34 -8.07 -13.19
N ASP A 173 4.38 -7.39 -14.33
CA ASP A 173 3.17 -6.88 -15.01
C ASP A 173 2.30 -8.04 -15.50
N ARG A 174 1.04 -8.09 -15.07
CA ARG A 174 0.10 -9.17 -15.41
C ARG A 174 -1.31 -8.64 -15.68
N ILE A 175 -2.00 -9.25 -16.64
CA ILE A 175 -3.40 -8.91 -16.94
C ILE A 175 -4.34 -9.29 -15.80
N ASP A 176 -3.97 -10.29 -14.99
CA ASP A 176 -4.79 -10.79 -13.88
C ASP A 176 -5.08 -9.72 -12.82
N PHE A 177 -4.23 -8.70 -12.67
CA PHE A 177 -4.50 -7.56 -11.79
C PHE A 177 -5.80 -6.82 -12.15
N GLN A 178 -6.31 -6.94 -13.38
CA GLN A 178 -7.59 -6.35 -13.77
C GLN A 178 -8.80 -7.11 -13.19
N ARG A 179 -8.62 -8.37 -12.78
CA ARG A 179 -9.69 -9.28 -12.35
C ARG A 179 -9.95 -9.26 -10.84
N LEU A 180 -9.10 -8.61 -10.06
CA LEU A 180 -9.27 -8.52 -8.61
C LEU A 180 -10.50 -7.67 -8.23
N THR A 181 -11.11 -7.97 -7.09
CA THR A 181 -12.14 -7.16 -6.45
C THR A 181 -11.73 -6.90 -4.99
N THR A 182 -12.54 -6.15 -4.25
CA THR A 182 -12.40 -5.99 -2.78
C THR A 182 -12.74 -7.24 -1.98
N THR A 183 -13.09 -8.34 -2.65
CA THR A 183 -13.39 -9.64 -2.03
C THR A 183 -12.60 -10.80 -2.63
N TYR A 184 -11.96 -10.60 -3.79
CA TYR A 184 -11.29 -11.64 -4.56
C TYR A 184 -9.90 -11.22 -5.05
N THR A 185 -8.93 -12.11 -4.83
CA THR A 185 -7.57 -12.03 -5.35
C THR A 185 -7.33 -13.23 -6.28
N PRO A 186 -6.98 -13.02 -7.57
CA PRO A 186 -6.67 -14.11 -8.48
C PRO A 186 -5.54 -15.01 -7.98
N GLU A 187 -5.74 -16.33 -8.03
CA GLU A 187 -4.76 -17.32 -7.56
C GLU A 187 -3.41 -17.20 -8.26
N SER A 188 -3.38 -16.79 -9.53
CA SER A 188 -2.15 -16.58 -10.29
C SER A 188 -1.25 -15.47 -9.72
N LEU A 189 -1.80 -14.57 -8.89
CA LEU A 189 -1.06 -13.49 -8.24
C LEU A 189 -0.52 -13.91 -6.86
N VAL A 190 -1.08 -14.94 -6.24
CA VAL A 190 -0.75 -15.39 -4.88
C VAL A 190 0.75 -15.72 -4.75
N PRO A 191 1.39 -16.51 -5.62
CA PRO A 191 2.81 -16.85 -5.48
C PRO A 191 3.77 -15.65 -5.55
N ILE A 192 3.31 -14.53 -6.12
CA ILE A 192 4.11 -13.30 -6.27
C ILE A 192 3.91 -12.38 -5.07
N LEU A 193 2.65 -12.22 -4.63
CA LEU A 193 2.27 -11.24 -3.62
C LEU A 193 2.41 -11.78 -2.20
N ASP A 194 2.12 -13.06 -1.97
CA ASP A 194 2.16 -13.63 -0.64
C ASP A 194 3.54 -13.54 0.02
N PRO A 195 4.68 -13.85 -0.65
CA PRO A 195 5.98 -13.70 -0.03
C PRO A 195 6.25 -12.25 0.42
N ILE A 196 5.83 -11.28 -0.38
CA ILE A 196 5.98 -9.85 -0.10
C ILE A 196 5.13 -9.45 1.11
N PHE A 197 3.84 -9.79 1.09
CA PHE A 197 2.92 -9.40 2.15
C PHE A 197 3.18 -10.17 3.44
N ASN A 198 3.58 -11.44 3.38
CA ASN A 198 3.99 -12.19 4.58
C ASN A 198 5.14 -11.49 5.28
N LYS A 199 6.23 -11.23 4.56
CA LYS A 199 7.40 -10.52 5.11
C LYS A 199 7.02 -9.15 5.68
N LEU A 200 6.21 -8.39 4.96
CA LEU A 200 5.73 -7.08 5.42
C LEU A 200 4.95 -7.19 6.74
N PHE A 201 4.05 -8.18 6.85
CA PHE A 201 3.31 -8.43 8.08
C PHE A 201 4.24 -8.82 9.23
N ASP A 202 5.08 -9.82 9.00
CA ASP A 202 5.97 -10.39 10.01
C ASP A 202 6.94 -9.33 10.56
N ASP A 203 7.50 -8.49 9.69
CA ASP A 203 8.56 -7.54 10.05
C ASP A 203 8.03 -6.17 10.52
N HIS A 204 6.84 -5.75 10.06
CA HIS A 204 6.40 -4.35 10.25
C HIS A 204 5.05 -4.18 10.93
N ILE A 205 4.19 -5.21 10.93
CA ILE A 205 2.83 -5.12 11.49
C ILE A 205 2.69 -6.00 12.74
N GLU A 206 3.26 -7.20 12.71
CA GLU A 206 3.14 -8.23 13.76
C GLU A 206 4.44 -8.44 14.55
N ALA A 207 5.51 -7.71 14.22
CA ALA A 207 6.84 -7.84 14.84
C ALA A 207 6.85 -7.75 16.38
N ASP A 208 5.86 -7.06 16.97
CA ASP A 208 5.73 -6.85 18.42
C ASP A 208 4.63 -7.72 19.08
N GLN A 209 4.12 -8.75 18.41
CA GLN A 209 3.24 -9.75 19.03
C GLN A 209 4.11 -10.89 19.59
N PRO A 210 4.53 -10.87 20.87
CA PRO A 210 5.17 -12.04 21.45
C PRO A 210 4.21 -13.21 21.36
N TRP A 211 4.68 -14.30 20.76
CA TRP A 211 4.06 -15.62 20.73
C TRP A 211 3.27 -15.90 22.01
N GLN A 212 1.95 -15.66 22.00
CA GLN A 212 1.06 -16.30 22.94
C GLN A 212 0.82 -17.70 22.39
N THR A 213 1.75 -18.60 22.70
CA THR A 213 1.44 -20.02 22.70
C THR A 213 0.31 -20.21 23.71
N GLU A 214 -0.92 -20.34 23.21
CA GLU A 214 -2.00 -20.96 23.96
C GLU A 214 -1.55 -22.39 24.28
N THR A 215 -0.92 -22.58 25.44
CA THR A 215 -0.82 -23.89 26.08
C THR A 215 -2.23 -24.37 26.36
N THR A 216 -2.65 -25.34 25.56
CA THR A 216 -3.77 -26.23 25.86
C THR A 216 -3.38 -27.19 26.97
#